data_AF-A0A7J7G6E6-F1
#
_entry.id   AF-A0A7J7G6E6-F1
#
_cell.length_a   1.000
_cell.length_b   1.000
_cell.length_c   1.000
_cell.angle_alpha   90.00
_cell.angle_beta   90.00
_cell.angle_gamma   90.00
#
_symmetry.space_group_name_H-M   'P 1'
#
loop_
_entity.id
_entity.type
_entity.pdbx_description
1 polymer ?
#
loop_
_entity_poly.entity_id
_entity_poly.type
_entity_poly.pdbx_seq_one_letter_code
_entity_poly.pdbx_strand_id
1 'polypeptide(L)'
;MFMADPPLRDLRGSHRFFVTTDGSSSLMEEARMSACSNAPTREDSVAVALYSSEPCDEFYKSMVEMVASRLEQNLTVDWDYMQDLLICYLDINEKSSHKYVLRAFVDVVVGLRQISDEISTMLCKIPSPRSWRKRLVVV
;
A
#
# COMPACT_ATOMS: atom_id res chain seq x y z
N MET A 1 -19.05 0.95 56.85
CA MET A 1 -19.73 0.22 55.77
C MET A 1 -19.76 1.16 54.56
N PHE A 2 -18.73 1.11 53.72
CA PHE A 2 -18.62 1.91 52.50
C PHE A 2 -18.22 0.98 51.35
N MET A 3 -19.19 0.82 50.45
CA MET A 3 -19.12 0.54 49.01
C MET A 3 -17.78 0.03 48.47
N ALA A 4 -17.69 -1.30 48.32
CA ALA A 4 -16.84 -1.90 47.31
C ALA A 4 -17.56 -1.81 45.96
N ASP A 5 -16.92 -1.15 45.00
CA ASP A 5 -17.35 -1.06 43.61
C ASP A 5 -17.24 -2.46 42.96
N PRO A 6 -18.31 -3.04 42.40
CA PRO A 6 -18.26 -4.32 41.71
C PRO A 6 -17.75 -4.14 40.27
N PRO A 7 -16.83 -5.00 39.77
CA PRO A 7 -16.46 -4.96 38.36
C PRO A 7 -17.62 -5.46 37.49
N LEU A 8 -18.23 -4.57 36.71
CA LEU A 8 -19.09 -4.97 35.59
C LEU A 8 -18.22 -5.53 34.47
N ARG A 9 -18.16 -6.85 34.38
CA ARG A 9 -17.72 -7.58 33.19
C ARG A 9 -18.74 -8.66 32.89
N ASP A 10 -19.84 -8.25 32.28
CA ASP A 10 -20.76 -9.19 31.67
C ASP A 10 -21.20 -8.70 30.30
N LEU A 11 -20.45 -9.15 29.30
CA LEU A 11 -20.88 -9.30 27.91
C LEU A 11 -20.18 -10.57 27.41
N ARG A 12 -20.57 -11.70 28.02
CA ARG A 12 -20.23 -13.05 27.57
C ARG A 12 -20.96 -13.32 26.26
N GLY A 13 -20.43 -12.75 25.18
CA GLY A 13 -20.83 -13.02 23.81
C GLY A 13 -20.55 -14.48 23.46
N SER A 14 -21.62 -15.17 23.06
CA SER A 14 -21.74 -16.38 22.24
C SER A 14 -20.54 -17.30 22.09
N HIS A 15 -20.75 -18.53 22.58
CA HIS A 15 -20.34 -19.79 21.97
C HIS A 15 -19.62 -19.71 20.61
N ARG A 16 -18.33 -20.07 20.60
CA ARG A 16 -17.77 -20.93 19.55
C ARG A 16 -16.49 -21.62 20.03
N PHE A 17 -16.67 -22.90 20.38
CA PHE A 17 -15.67 -23.98 20.45
C PHE A 17 -14.43 -23.80 21.34
N PHE A 18 -14.55 -24.24 22.59
CA PHE A 18 -13.40 -24.81 23.31
C PHE A 18 -13.40 -26.32 23.05
N VAL A 19 -12.44 -26.81 22.28
CA VAL A 19 -12.05 -28.22 22.34
C VAL A 19 -11.10 -28.34 23.53
N THR A 20 -11.62 -28.80 24.66
CA THR A 20 -10.80 -29.36 25.75
C THR A 20 -10.11 -30.61 25.23
N THR A 21 -8.81 -30.53 24.99
CA THR A 21 -7.95 -31.72 24.90
C THR A 21 -7.67 -32.18 26.33
N ASP A 22 -8.59 -32.96 26.89
CA ASP A 22 -8.21 -33.99 27.86
C ASP A 22 -7.35 -34.98 27.08
N GLY A 23 -6.14 -35.24 27.58
CA GLY A 23 -5.40 -36.43 27.19
C GLY A 23 -3.94 -36.20 26.87
N SER A 24 -3.12 -36.35 27.91
CA SER A 24 -1.80 -36.96 27.89
C SER A 24 -0.55 -36.07 27.71
N SER A 25 0.24 -36.16 28.78
CA SER A 25 1.58 -35.68 29.10
C SER A 25 2.71 -36.07 28.13
N SER A 26 3.85 -35.37 28.34
CA SER A 26 5.23 -35.72 27.95
C SER A 26 5.58 -35.28 26.52
N LEU A 27 6.67 -34.57 26.22
CA LEU A 27 8.00 -34.56 26.82
C LEU A 27 8.80 -33.41 26.15
N MET A 28 9.68 -32.74 26.92
CA MET A 28 10.91 -31.99 26.55
C MET A 28 11.00 -31.26 25.18
N GLU A 29 11.14 -29.93 25.19
CA GLU A 29 12.43 -29.21 25.10
C GLU A 29 13.01 -29.15 23.67
N GLU A 30 13.24 -27.92 23.22
CA GLU A 30 14.27 -27.50 22.26
C GLU A 30 14.22 -28.01 20.79
N ALA A 31 14.06 -27.06 19.86
CA ALA A 31 14.66 -27.17 18.53
C ALA A 31 14.99 -25.78 17.99
N ARG A 32 16.14 -25.25 18.40
CA ARG A 32 16.88 -24.31 17.56
C ARG A 32 17.46 -25.10 16.39
N MET A 33 17.20 -24.58 15.20
CA MET A 33 18.02 -24.70 13.99
C MET A 33 18.18 -26.08 13.33
N SER A 34 17.83 -26.06 12.05
CA SER A 34 18.49 -26.73 10.92
C SER A 34 17.85 -28.01 10.33
N ALA A 35 17.70 -27.89 9.00
CA ALA A 35 17.71 -28.93 7.97
C ALA A 35 16.45 -29.80 7.74
N CYS A 36 15.82 -29.49 6.60
CA CYS A 36 15.39 -30.37 5.51
C CYS A 36 14.53 -31.62 5.78
N SER A 37 13.56 -31.78 4.84
CA SER A 37 12.93 -33.01 4.32
C SER A 37 11.55 -33.43 4.86
N ASN A 38 10.57 -33.34 3.94
CA ASN A 38 9.58 -34.34 3.51
C ASN A 38 8.98 -35.25 4.60
N ALA A 39 7.65 -35.32 4.86
CA ALA A 39 6.50 -35.71 4.01
C ALA A 39 5.22 -35.75 4.92
N PRO A 40 3.97 -36.09 4.50
CA PRO A 40 3.46 -36.45 3.17
C PRO A 40 2.28 -35.60 2.66
N THR A 41 2.10 -35.75 1.35
CA THR A 41 1.07 -35.24 0.45
C THR A 41 -0.37 -35.31 0.96
N ARG A 42 -1.00 -34.13 1.08
CA ARG A 42 -2.38 -33.95 0.58
C ARG A 42 -2.23 -33.36 -0.82
N GLU A 43 -2.38 -34.23 -1.82
CA GLU A 43 -2.50 -33.84 -3.22
C GLU A 43 -3.65 -32.81 -3.35
N ASP A 44 -3.47 -31.82 -4.23
CA ASP A 44 -4.42 -30.77 -4.63
C ASP A 44 -4.32 -29.40 -3.92
N SER A 45 -3.26 -29.13 -3.17
CA SER A 45 -2.96 -27.74 -2.76
C SER A 45 -1.78 -27.19 -3.55
N VAL A 46 -2.03 -26.82 -4.81
CA VAL A 46 -1.09 -25.98 -5.55
C VAL A 46 -1.16 -24.60 -4.92
N ALA A 47 -0.18 -24.29 -4.06
CA ALA A 47 0.11 -22.90 -3.74
C ALA A 47 0.60 -22.24 -5.04
N VAL A 48 -0.34 -21.78 -5.86
CA VAL A 48 -0.05 -20.89 -6.98
C VAL A 48 0.40 -19.61 -6.33
N ALA A 49 1.71 -19.43 -6.24
CA ALA A 49 2.23 -18.10 -6.03
C ALA A 49 1.71 -17.27 -7.21
N LEU A 50 0.71 -16.44 -6.95
CA LEU A 50 0.21 -15.40 -7.84
C LEU A 50 1.33 -14.36 -7.98
N TYR A 51 2.45 -14.77 -8.58
CA TYR A 51 3.36 -13.84 -9.21
C TYR A 51 2.59 -13.30 -10.39
N SER A 52 1.99 -12.12 -10.18
CA SER A 52 1.31 -11.35 -11.21
C SER A 52 2.17 -11.30 -12.46
N SER A 53 1.52 -11.45 -13.62
CA SER A 53 2.21 -11.58 -14.91
C SER A 53 3.00 -10.32 -15.30
N GLU A 54 2.79 -9.19 -14.60
CA GLU A 54 3.41 -7.89 -14.91
C GLU A 54 3.87 -7.16 -13.63
N PRO A 55 5.02 -7.53 -13.04
CA PRO A 55 5.51 -6.93 -11.79
C PRO A 55 5.75 -5.42 -11.89
N CYS A 56 6.10 -4.89 -13.07
CA CYS A 56 6.21 -3.43 -13.28
C CYS A 56 4.88 -2.71 -13.04
N ASP A 57 3.79 -3.25 -13.56
CA ASP A 57 2.48 -2.61 -13.54
C ASP A 57 1.92 -2.55 -12.13
N GLU A 58 2.23 -3.54 -11.29
CA GLU A 58 1.82 -3.56 -9.89
C GLU A 58 2.57 -2.51 -9.07
N PHE A 59 3.89 -2.41 -9.22
CA PHE A 59 4.66 -1.35 -8.58
C PHE A 59 4.21 0.03 -9.06
N TYR A 60 3.95 0.19 -10.35
CA TYR A 60 3.45 1.43 -10.92
C TYR A 60 2.11 1.84 -10.30
N LYS A 61 1.11 0.93 -10.30
CA LYS A 61 -0.21 1.20 -9.69
C LYS A 61 -0.07 1.57 -8.21
N SER A 62 0.73 0.83 -7.46
CA SER A 62 0.93 1.06 -6.04
C SER A 62 1.60 2.41 -5.74
N MET A 63 2.61 2.80 -6.53
CA MET A 63 3.23 4.13 -6.42
C MET A 63 2.26 5.25 -6.79
N VAL A 64 1.47 5.09 -7.86
CA VAL A 64 0.44 6.05 -8.28
C VAL A 64 -0.60 6.24 -7.18
N GLU A 65 -1.09 5.17 -6.56
CA GLU A 65 -2.07 5.24 -5.48
C GLU A 65 -1.54 6.03 -4.27
N MET A 66 -0.27 5.84 -3.90
CA MET A 66 0.35 6.62 -2.82
C MET A 66 0.51 8.10 -3.18
N VAL A 67 0.93 8.39 -4.41
CA VAL A 67 1.01 9.77 -4.90
C VAL A 67 -0.37 10.43 -4.93
N ALA A 68 -1.38 9.73 -5.45
CA ALA A 68 -2.76 10.20 -5.52
C ALA A 68 -3.34 10.49 -4.13
N SER A 69 -3.15 9.57 -3.17
CA SER A 69 -3.59 9.76 -1.78
C SER A 69 -2.99 11.03 -1.17
N ARG A 70 -1.73 11.34 -1.49
CA ARG A 70 -1.05 12.54 -0.98
C ARG A 70 -1.61 13.82 -1.61
N LEU A 71 -1.91 13.79 -2.91
CA LEU A 71 -2.57 14.89 -3.61
C LEU A 71 -4.00 15.14 -3.09
N GLU A 72 -4.76 14.07 -2.82
CA GLU A 72 -6.10 14.17 -2.21
C GLU A 72 -6.07 14.83 -0.83
N GLN A 73 -4.98 14.61 -0.08
CA GLN A 73 -4.74 15.24 1.21
C GLN A 73 -4.21 16.70 1.09
N ASN A 74 -4.15 17.26 -0.11
CA ASN A 74 -3.56 18.58 -0.39
C ASN A 74 -2.09 18.70 0.06
N LEU A 75 -1.37 17.58 0.12
CA LEU A 75 0.06 17.56 0.40
C LEU A 75 0.84 17.65 -0.91
N THR A 76 1.96 18.39 -0.88
CA THR A 76 2.81 18.60 -2.05
C THR A 76 3.62 17.35 -2.37
N VAL A 77 3.53 16.85 -3.59
CA VAL A 77 4.39 15.78 -4.12
C VAL A 77 5.63 16.45 -4.71
N ASP A 78 6.66 16.59 -3.88
CA ASP A 78 7.96 17.13 -4.27
C ASP A 78 8.96 16.00 -4.56
N TRP A 79 10.17 16.40 -4.97
CA TRP A 79 11.23 15.45 -5.28
C TRP A 79 11.68 14.63 -4.06
N ASP A 80 11.74 15.26 -2.88
CA ASP A 80 12.17 14.59 -1.65
C ASP A 80 11.23 13.45 -1.28
N TYR A 81 9.91 13.66 -1.36
CA TYR A 81 8.94 12.59 -1.18
C TYR A 81 9.07 11.48 -2.22
N MET A 82 9.26 11.82 -3.50
CA MET A 82 9.42 10.81 -4.55
C MET A 82 10.68 9.97 -4.32
N GLN A 83 11.75 10.58 -3.83
CA GLN A 83 12.97 9.89 -3.45
C GLN A 83 12.75 8.95 -2.26
N ASP A 84 12.11 9.43 -1.19
CA ASP A 84 11.77 8.61 -0.01
C ASP A 84 10.88 7.43 -0.38
N LEU A 85 9.89 7.66 -1.26
CA LEU A 85 9.03 6.63 -1.81
C LEU A 85 9.86 5.55 -2.52
N LEU A 86 10.78 5.95 -3.41
CA LEU A 86 11.65 5.02 -4.11
C LEU A 86 12.55 4.23 -3.16
N ILE A 87 13.18 4.89 -2.19
CA ILE A 87 14.05 4.24 -1.19
C ILE A 87 13.27 3.18 -0.43
N CYS A 88 12.05 3.48 0.01
CA CYS A 88 11.20 2.54 0.72
C CYS A 88 10.93 1.25 -0.09
N TYR A 89 10.61 1.39 -1.39
CA TYR A 89 10.45 0.20 -2.25
C TYR A 89 11.75 -0.57 -2.46
N LEU A 90 12.90 0.10 -2.56
CA LEU A 90 14.17 -0.60 -2.71
C LEU A 90 14.58 -1.34 -1.43
N ASP A 91 14.28 -0.79 -0.25
CA ASP A 91 14.64 -1.41 1.04
C ASP A 91 13.76 -2.62 1.38
N ILE A 92 12.47 -2.57 1.07
CA ILE A 92 11.51 -3.63 1.42
C ILE A 92 11.58 -4.81 0.43
N ASN A 93 11.98 -4.58 -0.83
CA ASN A 93 11.98 -5.60 -1.88
C ASN A 93 13.37 -6.24 -2.09
N GLU A 94 13.39 -7.50 -2.51
CA GLU A 94 14.63 -8.17 -2.88
C GLU A 94 15.30 -7.54 -4.11
N LYS A 95 16.63 -7.67 -4.21
CA LYS A 95 17.43 -7.05 -5.29
C LYS A 95 16.99 -7.45 -6.71
N SER A 96 16.40 -8.63 -6.90
CA SER A 96 15.88 -9.05 -8.21
C SER A 96 14.68 -8.22 -8.68
N SER A 97 13.95 -7.61 -7.75
CA SER A 97 12.76 -6.79 -8.00
C SER A 97 13.08 -5.31 -8.22
N HIS A 98 14.25 -4.84 -7.81
CA HIS A 98 14.68 -3.44 -7.93
C HIS A 98 14.59 -2.89 -9.37
N LYS A 99 14.89 -3.72 -10.38
CA LYS A 99 14.77 -3.31 -11.79
C LYS A 99 13.32 -2.98 -12.20
N TYR A 100 12.34 -3.65 -11.62
CA TYR A 100 10.91 -3.40 -11.89
C TYR A 100 10.43 -2.17 -11.13
N VAL A 101 10.87 -2.03 -9.86
CA VAL A 101 10.63 -0.83 -9.03
C VAL A 101 11.15 0.43 -9.73
N LEU A 102 12.40 0.42 -10.19
CA LEU A 102 13.00 1.56 -10.89
C LEU A 102 12.27 1.90 -12.19
N ARG A 103 11.85 0.88 -12.95
CA ARG A 103 11.11 1.10 -14.19
C ARG A 103 9.75 1.75 -13.92
N ALA A 104 8.98 1.20 -12.98
CA ALA A 104 7.71 1.77 -12.55
C ALA A 104 7.87 3.22 -12.04
N PHE A 105 8.91 3.49 -11.26
CA PHE A 105 9.17 4.82 -10.74
C PHE A 105 9.40 5.87 -11.84
N VAL A 106 10.18 5.52 -12.87
CA VAL A 106 10.40 6.41 -14.03
C VAL A 106 9.07 6.71 -14.73
N ASP A 107 8.22 5.70 -14.92
CA ASP A 107 6.92 5.88 -15.57
C ASP A 107 6.01 6.82 -14.75
N VAL A 108 6.02 6.72 -13.40
CA VAL A 108 5.30 7.66 -12.53
C VAL A 108 5.82 9.09 -12.67
N VAL A 109 7.14 9.30 -12.62
CA VAL A 109 7.75 10.64 -12.73
C VAL A 109 7.43 11.27 -14.08
N VAL A 110 7.51 10.50 -15.16
CA VAL A 110 7.15 10.96 -16.51
C VAL A 110 5.67 11.35 -16.57
N GLY A 111 4.78 10.52 -16.02
CA GLY A 111 3.34 10.82 -15.96
C GLY A 111 3.04 12.11 -15.20
N LEU A 112 3.65 12.32 -14.03
CA LEU A 112 3.49 13.56 -13.26
C LEU A 112 3.96 14.79 -14.02
N ARG A 113 5.09 14.68 -14.72
CA ARG A 113 5.62 15.77 -15.55
C ARG A 113 4.67 16.13 -16.69
N GLN A 114 4.12 15.13 -17.38
CA GLN A 114 3.15 15.33 -18.46
C GLN A 114 1.89 16.04 -17.96
N ILE A 115 1.34 15.61 -16.83
CA ILE A 115 0.17 16.25 -16.20
C ILE A 115 0.47 17.72 -15.84
N SER A 116 1.66 17.98 -15.29
CA SER A 116 2.09 19.34 -14.95
C SER A 116 2.22 20.25 -16.19
N ASP A 117 2.81 19.72 -17.27
CA ASP A 117 2.93 20.43 -18.54
C ASP A 117 1.54 20.71 -19.14
N GLU A 118 0.62 19.73 -19.12
CA GLU A 118 -0.75 19.90 -19.61
C GLU A 118 -1.53 20.97 -18.84
N ILE A 119 -1.51 20.93 -17.51
CA ILE A 119 -2.15 21.94 -16.66
C ILE A 119 -1.57 23.34 -16.97
N SER A 120 -0.25 23.44 -17.08
CA SER A 120 0.43 24.69 -17.41
C SER A 120 -0.03 25.25 -18.77
N THR A 121 -0.12 24.39 -19.80
CA THR A 121 -0.60 24.82 -21.13
C THR A 121 -2.07 25.23 -21.12
N MET A 122 -2.92 24.57 -20.34
CA MET A 122 -4.34 24.92 -20.23
C MET A 122 -4.53 26.26 -19.52
N LEU A 123 -3.78 26.53 -18.45
CA LEU A 123 -3.82 27.82 -17.75
C LEU A 123 -3.40 28.98 -18.65
N CYS A 124 -2.42 28.79 -19.54
CA CYS A 124 -2.00 29.82 -20.51
C CYS A 124 -3.05 30.11 -21.60
N LYS A 125 -3.96 29.18 -21.89
CA LYS A 125 -5.02 29.34 -22.90
C LYS A 125 -6.26 30.05 -22.37
N ILE A 126 -6.41 30.20 -21.05
CA ILE A 126 -7.51 30.97 -20.46
C ILE A 126 -7.33 32.44 -20.87
N PRO A 127 -8.25 33.04 -21.65
CA PRO A 127 -8.12 34.43 -22.05
C PRO A 127 -8.09 35.31 -20.80
N SER A 128 -7.10 36.20 -20.72
CA SER A 128 -7.00 37.17 -19.62
C SER A 128 -8.37 37.84 -19.38
N PRO A 129 -8.82 38.00 -18.13
CA PRO A 129 -10.06 38.72 -17.80
C PRO A 129 -10.13 40.13 -18.40
N ARG A 130 -8.98 40.70 -18.78
CA ARG A 130 -8.87 42.00 -19.43
C ARG A 130 -9.41 42.02 -20.87
N SER A 131 -9.51 40.88 -21.58
CA SER A 131 -10.08 40.82 -22.94
C SER A 131 -11.61 40.94 -22.93
N TRP A 132 -12.26 40.61 -21.80
CA TRP A 132 -13.71 40.63 -21.63
C TRP A 132 -14.23 42.06 -21.41
N ARG A 133 -13.40 42.93 -20.80
CA ARG A 133 -13.74 44.34 -20.59
C ARG A 133 -13.88 45.16 -21.88
N LYS A 134 -13.29 44.71 -22.99
CA LYS A 134 -13.40 45.40 -24.29
C LYS A 134 -14.68 45.01 -25.07
N ARG A 135 -15.45 44.02 -24.61
CA ARG A 135 -16.72 43.61 -25.21
C ARG A 135 -17.96 44.21 -24.54
N LEU A 136 -17.80 44.88 -23.40
CA LEU A 136 -18.92 45.44 -22.61
C LEU A 136 -19.13 46.95 -22.80
N VAL A 137 -18.35 47.61 -23.67
CA VAL A 137 -18.50 49.07 -23.95
C VAL A 137 -19.25 49.30 -25.27
N VAL A 138 -20.11 48.37 -25.69
CA VAL A 138 -20.99 48.54 -26.85
C VAL A 138 -22.41 48.12 -26.47
N VAL A 139 -23.08 48.96 -25.67
CA VAL A 139 -24.54 49.07 -25.61
C VAL A 139 -24.90 50.54 -25.45
#